data_AF-A0A2V8PXM1-F1
#
_entry.id   AF-A0A2V8PXM1-F1
#
_cell.length_a   1.000
_cell.length_b   1.000
_cell.length_c   1.000
_cell.angle_alpha   90.00
_cell.angle_beta   90.00
_cell.angle_gamma   90.00
#
_symmetry.space_group_name_H-M   'P 1'
#
loop_
_entity.id
_entity.type
_entity.pdbx_description
1 polymer ?
#
loop_
_entity_poly.entity_id
_entity_poly.type
_entity_poly.pdbx_seq_one_letter_code
_entity_poly.pdbx_strand_id
1 'polypeptide(L)'
;MLIEQQTQLSSRSGQTKLHTLHAVLRGRVFDGKVEARGKTYSVVFLPNQATIVDHRLVLTGRLSFSVPGQATGYVDGVSATLMATQGGVGVSPVRRQLLAGTAQTAQTATSDQKLEQEKGPETDLQPGLHSFEPPNYDDLGRPKVEATGSLAYVGVLYFKLSPLDSKALGIPLDLSDVQLGARLAPTDDLARDLQLLFSDVVLALENKTDDTSPALAALNIALRV
;
A
#
# COMPACT_ATOMS: atom_id res chain seq x y z
N MET A 1 -41.69 -41.67 -18.50
CA MET A 1 -40.43 -40.95 -18.77
C MET A 1 -40.51 -39.61 -18.08
N LEU A 2 -39.94 -39.50 -16.88
CA LEU A 2 -39.80 -38.24 -16.16
C LEU A 2 -38.33 -38.15 -15.75
N ILE A 3 -37.69 -37.10 -16.23
CA ILE A 3 -36.24 -36.88 -16.21
C ILE A 3 -35.84 -36.48 -14.79
N GLU A 4 -35.00 -37.30 -14.16
CA GLU A 4 -34.22 -36.93 -12.99
C GLU A 4 -33.25 -35.81 -13.36
N GLN A 5 -33.58 -34.56 -13.00
CA GLN A 5 -32.56 -33.52 -12.89
C GLN A 5 -31.86 -33.71 -11.54
N GLN A 6 -30.79 -34.50 -11.53
CA GLN A 6 -29.78 -34.45 -10.49
C GLN A 6 -29.19 -33.04 -10.50
N THR A 7 -29.56 -32.27 -9.48
CA THR A 7 -28.87 -31.05 -9.11
C THR A 7 -27.44 -31.45 -8.75
N GLN A 8 -26.51 -31.24 -9.68
CA GLN A 8 -25.09 -31.29 -9.39
C GLN A 8 -24.79 -30.16 -8.40
N LEU A 9 -24.90 -30.47 -7.12
CA LEU A 9 -24.26 -29.74 -6.03
C LEU A 9 -22.77 -29.73 -6.35
N SER A 10 -22.32 -28.64 -6.94
CA SER A 10 -20.92 -28.36 -7.20
C SER A 10 -20.14 -28.63 -5.92
N SER A 11 -19.26 -29.61 -5.97
CA SER A 11 -18.39 -29.98 -4.85
C SER A 11 -17.67 -28.73 -4.36
N ARG A 12 -18.05 -28.23 -3.18
CA ARG A 12 -17.21 -27.28 -2.44
C ARG A 12 -15.89 -27.99 -2.19
N SER A 13 -14.86 -27.64 -2.95
CA SER A 13 -13.51 -28.09 -2.69
C SER A 13 -13.21 -27.74 -1.22
N GLY A 14 -12.95 -28.74 -0.38
CA GLY A 14 -12.57 -28.57 1.03
C GLY A 14 -11.19 -27.93 1.22
N GLN A 15 -10.74 -27.12 0.26
CA GLN A 15 -9.53 -26.31 0.36
C GLN A 15 -9.86 -25.05 1.17
N THR A 16 -9.04 -24.79 2.18
CA THR A 16 -9.10 -23.55 2.96
C THR A 16 -8.84 -22.37 2.04
N LYS A 17 -9.75 -21.41 2.04
CA LYS A 17 -9.63 -20.18 1.25
C LYS A 17 -8.71 -19.18 1.94
N LEU A 18 -7.81 -18.58 1.17
CA LEU A 18 -6.99 -17.46 1.62
C LEU A 18 -7.69 -16.16 1.21
N HIS A 19 -7.91 -15.27 2.17
CA HIS A 19 -8.55 -13.98 1.90
C HIS A 19 -7.54 -12.86 1.67
N THR A 20 -6.46 -12.83 2.45
CA THR A 20 -5.49 -11.74 2.42
C THR A 20 -4.06 -12.25 2.46
N LEU A 21 -3.22 -11.67 1.60
CA LEU A 21 -1.77 -11.77 1.64
C LEU A 21 -1.22 -10.47 2.23
N HIS A 22 -0.56 -10.55 3.38
CA HIS A 22 0.13 -9.39 3.95
C HIS A 22 1.56 -9.34 3.43
N ALA A 23 1.94 -8.21 2.85
CA ALA A 23 3.28 -8.00 2.32
C ALA A 23 3.80 -6.60 2.65
N VAL A 24 5.11 -6.46 2.70
CA VAL A 24 5.82 -5.21 2.97
C VAL A 24 6.64 -4.85 1.74
N LEU A 25 6.59 -3.58 1.33
CA LEU A 25 7.45 -3.07 0.26
C LEU A 25 8.92 -3.08 0.73
N ARG A 26 9.78 -3.78 -0.02
CA ARG A 26 11.24 -3.82 0.16
C ARG A 26 11.89 -3.63 -1.20
N GLY A 27 12.68 -2.56 -1.38
CA GLY A 27 13.04 -2.08 -2.71
C GLY A 27 11.77 -1.92 -3.57
N ARG A 28 11.64 -2.74 -4.62
CA ARG A 28 10.50 -2.75 -5.54
C ARG A 28 9.53 -3.93 -5.41
N VAL A 29 9.74 -4.82 -4.44
CA VAL A 29 8.89 -6.01 -4.26
C VAL A 29 8.02 -5.88 -3.03
N PHE A 30 6.82 -6.46 -3.09
CA PHE A 30 6.02 -6.72 -1.92
C PHE A 30 6.33 -8.13 -1.41
N ASP A 31 7.08 -8.19 -0.31
CA ASP A 31 7.53 -9.43 0.34
C ASP A 31 6.63 -9.76 1.53
N GLY A 32 6.09 -10.97 1.55
CA GLY A 32 5.21 -11.47 2.60
C GLY A 32 5.45 -12.93 2.93
N LYS A 33 4.75 -13.39 3.95
CA LYS A 33 4.74 -14.81 4.35
C LYS A 33 3.32 -15.25 4.68
N VAL A 34 3.00 -16.49 4.38
CA VAL A 34 1.74 -17.14 4.78
C VAL A 34 2.00 -18.53 5.31
N GLU A 35 1.26 -18.92 6.33
CA GLU A 35 1.33 -20.26 6.90
C GLU A 35 0.13 -21.09 6.46
N ALA A 36 0.39 -22.29 5.96
CA ALA A 36 -0.65 -23.23 5.57
C ALA A 36 -0.19 -24.66 5.83
N ARG A 37 -1.04 -25.45 6.49
CA ARG A 37 -0.78 -26.87 6.78
C ARG A 37 0.59 -27.13 7.43
N GLY A 38 1.00 -26.27 8.36
CA GLY A 38 2.26 -26.39 9.09
C GLY A 38 3.51 -26.03 8.26
N LYS A 39 3.36 -25.41 7.09
CA LYS A 39 4.45 -24.89 6.27
C LYS A 39 4.36 -23.37 6.14
N THR A 40 5.50 -22.70 6.18
CA THR A 40 5.63 -21.29 5.84
C THR A 40 5.97 -21.15 4.36
N TYR A 41 5.15 -20.39 3.65
CA TYR A 41 5.35 -20.01 2.26
C TYR A 41 5.85 -18.56 2.23
N SER A 42 6.98 -18.32 1.60
CA SER A 42 7.38 -16.96 1.22
C SER A 42 6.59 -16.55 0.00
N VAL A 43 6.10 -15.32 0.00
CA VAL A 43 5.26 -14.75 -1.05
C VAL A 43 5.92 -13.48 -1.55
N VAL A 44 6.09 -13.35 -2.86
CA VAL A 44 6.64 -12.14 -3.46
C VAL A 44 5.75 -11.69 -4.61
N PHE A 45 5.25 -10.46 -4.54
CA PHE A 45 4.65 -9.78 -5.68
C PHE A 45 5.63 -8.73 -6.22
N LEU A 46 6.08 -8.94 -7.45
CA LEU A 46 6.96 -8.03 -8.19
C LEU A 46 6.14 -7.30 -9.26
N PRO A 47 5.60 -6.10 -8.95
CA PRO A 47 4.98 -5.24 -9.96
C PRO A 47 6.04 -4.77 -10.98
N ASN A 48 5.66 -4.71 -12.25
CA ASN A 48 6.51 -4.20 -13.34
C ASN A 48 5.80 -3.15 -14.21
N GLN A 49 4.51 -2.93 -13.97
CA GLN A 49 3.70 -1.95 -14.66
C GLN A 49 2.63 -1.39 -13.72
N ALA A 50 2.33 -0.10 -13.88
CA ALA A 50 1.22 0.58 -13.24
C ALA A 50 0.36 1.26 -14.31
N THR A 51 -0.96 1.15 -14.19
CA THR A 51 -1.93 1.80 -15.09
C THR A 51 -3.12 2.32 -14.28
N ILE A 52 -3.89 3.25 -14.85
CA ILE A 52 -5.18 3.64 -14.29
C ILE A 52 -6.28 3.04 -15.16
N VAL A 53 -7.17 2.25 -14.56
CA VAL A 53 -8.34 1.66 -15.21
C VAL A 53 -9.55 1.97 -14.33
N ASP A 54 -10.61 2.51 -14.90
CA ASP A 54 -11.84 2.88 -14.17
C ASP A 54 -11.57 3.71 -12.90
N HIS A 55 -10.68 4.71 -13.02
CA HIS A 55 -10.24 5.58 -11.91
C HIS A 55 -9.57 4.85 -10.74
N ARG A 56 -8.98 3.68 -10.99
CA ARG A 56 -8.24 2.91 -10.00
C ARG A 56 -6.84 2.61 -10.49
N LEU A 57 -5.88 2.67 -9.57
CA LEU A 57 -4.54 2.17 -9.81
C LEU A 57 -4.59 0.64 -9.98
N VAL A 58 -4.08 0.15 -11.10
CA VAL A 58 -3.89 -1.27 -11.39
C VAL A 58 -2.41 -1.53 -11.57
N LEU A 59 -1.86 -2.41 -10.75
CA LEU A 59 -0.50 -2.94 -10.92
C LEU A 59 -0.56 -4.27 -11.66
N THR A 60 0.35 -4.48 -12.60
CA THR A 60 0.57 -5.78 -13.22
C THR A 60 1.97 -6.26 -12.87
N GLY A 61 2.12 -7.57 -12.63
CA GLY A 61 3.38 -8.13 -12.23
C GLY A 61 3.42 -9.65 -12.13
N ARG A 62 4.47 -10.14 -11.47
CA ARG A 62 4.66 -11.55 -11.14
C ARG A 62 4.36 -11.80 -9.68
N LEU A 63 3.59 -12.84 -9.39
CA LEU A 63 3.42 -13.36 -8.04
C LEU A 63 4.14 -14.71 -7.92
N SER A 64 4.92 -14.90 -6.87
CA SER A 64 5.61 -16.16 -6.60
C SER A 64 5.39 -16.65 -5.17
N PHE A 65 5.40 -17.97 -5.03
CA PHE A 65 5.37 -18.68 -3.76
C PHE A 65 6.54 -19.64 -3.70
N SER A 66 7.26 -19.64 -2.57
CA SER A 66 8.34 -20.58 -2.34
C SER A 66 8.27 -21.19 -0.95
N VAL A 67 8.69 -22.46 -0.86
CA VAL A 67 8.88 -23.19 0.39
C VAL A 67 10.34 -23.64 0.41
N PRO A 68 11.06 -23.52 1.54
CA PRO A 68 12.42 -24.00 1.65
C PRO A 68 12.55 -25.46 1.17
N GLY A 69 13.49 -25.72 0.25
CA GLY A 69 13.72 -27.05 -0.31
C GLY A 69 12.73 -27.51 -1.38
N GLN A 70 11.83 -26.65 -1.87
CA GLN A 70 10.93 -26.93 -2.98
C GLN A 70 11.15 -25.94 -4.14
N ALA A 71 10.73 -26.34 -5.35
CA ALA A 71 10.73 -25.43 -6.49
C ALA A 71 9.76 -24.26 -6.24
N THR A 72 10.17 -23.05 -6.60
CA THR A 72 9.34 -21.85 -6.55
C THR A 72 8.26 -21.90 -7.63
N GLY A 73 6.99 -21.80 -7.22
CA GLY A 73 5.87 -21.59 -8.14
C GLY A 73 5.69 -20.10 -8.42
N TYR A 74 5.33 -19.73 -9.65
CA TYR A 74 5.03 -18.35 -10.00
C TYR A 74 3.94 -18.25 -11.08
N VAL A 75 3.28 -17.09 -11.11
CA VAL A 75 2.31 -16.71 -12.13
C VAL A 75 2.68 -15.29 -12.60
N ASP A 76 2.79 -15.12 -13.91
CA ASP A 76 3.01 -13.83 -14.56
C ASP A 76 1.68 -13.16 -14.94
N GLY A 77 1.70 -11.85 -15.17
CA GLY A 77 0.52 -11.10 -15.61
C GLY A 77 -0.56 -10.96 -14.54
N VAL A 78 -0.22 -11.15 -13.26
CA VAL A 78 -1.15 -10.96 -12.15
C VAL A 78 -1.53 -9.48 -12.08
N SER A 79 -2.82 -9.20 -12.16
CA SER A 79 -3.36 -7.85 -12.01
C SER A 79 -3.77 -7.62 -10.56
N ALA A 80 -3.41 -6.46 -10.02
CA ALA A 80 -3.68 -6.03 -8.65
C ALA A 80 -4.36 -4.65 -8.70
N THR A 81 -5.68 -4.62 -8.53
CA THR A 81 -6.49 -3.39 -8.61
C THR A 81 -6.65 -2.77 -7.23
N LEU A 82 -6.32 -1.49 -7.07
CA LEU A 82 -6.43 -0.79 -5.81
C LEU A 82 -7.91 -0.67 -5.40
N MET A 83 -8.22 -1.13 -4.20
CA MET A 83 -9.57 -1.14 -3.63
C MET A 83 -9.76 -0.11 -2.53
N ALA A 84 -8.72 0.07 -1.72
CA ALA A 84 -8.73 0.98 -0.58
C ALA A 84 -7.31 1.34 -0.20
N THR A 85 -7.15 2.43 0.54
CA THR A 85 -5.88 2.78 1.16
C THR A 85 -6.06 2.92 2.68
N GLN A 86 -4.95 2.98 3.38
CA GLN A 86 -4.92 3.46 4.75
C GLN A 86 -3.73 4.40 4.88
N GLY A 87 -4.03 5.66 5.17
CA GLY A 87 -3.05 6.70 5.38
C GLY A 87 -2.59 6.81 6.83
N GLY A 88 -1.61 7.68 7.03
CA GLY A 88 -1.27 8.27 8.31
C GLY A 88 -1.16 9.78 8.18
N VAL A 89 -1.31 10.49 9.31
CA VAL A 89 -1.03 11.93 9.42
C VAL A 89 0.38 12.07 9.96
N GLY A 90 1.29 12.72 9.22
CA GLY A 90 2.67 12.91 9.66
C GLY A 90 3.67 13.24 8.55
N VAL A 91 4.91 13.56 8.92
CA VAL A 91 5.92 14.00 7.96
C VAL A 91 6.39 12.84 7.08
N SER A 92 6.02 12.84 5.79
CA SER A 92 6.71 11.99 4.81
C SER A 92 8.21 12.34 4.80
N PRO A 93 9.14 11.36 4.79
CA PRO A 93 10.56 11.62 5.04
C PRO A 93 11.22 12.64 4.09
N VAL A 94 10.62 12.87 2.91
CA VAL A 94 11.16 13.76 1.87
C VAL A 94 10.66 15.22 2.00
N ARG A 95 9.52 15.45 2.66
CA ARG A 95 8.94 16.80 2.71
C ARG A 95 9.74 17.77 3.60
N ARG A 96 10.59 17.26 4.50
CA ARG A 96 11.53 18.08 5.29
C ARG A 96 12.57 18.79 4.44
N GLN A 97 13.03 18.21 3.33
CA GLN A 97 14.08 18.83 2.51
C GLN A 97 13.53 19.99 1.67
N LEU A 98 12.29 19.87 1.18
CA LEU A 98 11.59 20.97 0.51
C LEU A 98 11.22 22.11 1.47
N LEU A 99 10.85 21.80 2.72
CA LEU A 99 10.60 22.82 3.76
C LEU A 99 11.89 23.41 4.38
N ALA A 100 13.01 22.67 4.36
CA ALA A 100 14.31 23.17 4.79
C ALA A 100 14.97 24.10 3.76
N GLY A 101 14.52 24.07 2.49
CA GLY A 101 14.95 25.00 1.44
C GLY A 101 14.54 26.46 1.69
N THR A 102 13.62 26.72 2.63
CA THR A 102 13.25 28.07 3.08
C THR A 102 13.87 28.47 4.43
N ALA A 103 14.67 27.59 5.06
CA ALA A 103 15.27 27.82 6.38
C ALA A 103 16.78 28.10 6.31
N GLN A 104 17.19 29.02 5.43
CA GLN A 104 18.50 29.67 5.55
C GLN A 104 18.37 30.92 6.42
N THR A 105 18.24 30.74 7.73
CA THR A 105 18.63 31.73 8.77
C THR A 105 18.38 31.12 10.15
N ALA A 106 19.34 30.35 10.66
CA ALA A 106 19.50 30.18 12.10
C ALA A 106 20.90 29.64 12.38
N GLN A 107 21.86 30.56 12.50
CA GLN A 107 23.15 30.28 13.10
C GLN A 107 23.04 30.28 14.63
N THR A 108 23.75 29.32 15.24
CA THR A 108 24.25 29.28 16.64
C THR A 108 23.23 29.31 17.79
N ALA A 109 23.03 28.14 18.41
CA ALA A 109 22.45 27.99 19.74
C ALA A 109 23.58 27.88 20.79
N THR A 110 23.68 28.85 21.69
CA THR A 110 24.49 28.77 22.92
C THR A 110 23.73 28.08 24.06
N SER A 111 24.49 27.66 25.07
CA SER A 111 24.20 26.68 26.13
C SER A 111 22.94 26.87 26.99
N ASP A 112 22.21 27.97 26.86
CA ASP A 112 20.98 28.23 27.64
C ASP A 112 19.76 27.45 27.12
N GLN A 113 19.77 27.02 25.85
CA GLN A 113 18.66 26.25 25.25
C GLN A 113 18.56 24.79 25.75
N LYS A 114 19.55 24.29 26.50
CA LYS A 114 19.54 22.92 27.02
C LYS A 114 18.70 22.78 28.30
N LEU A 115 18.41 23.87 29.02
CA LEU A 115 17.64 23.81 30.26
C LEU A 115 16.11 23.96 30.08
N GLU A 116 15.63 24.45 28.94
CA GLU A 116 14.17 24.56 28.67
C GLU A 116 13.55 23.27 28.11
N GLN A 117 14.36 22.29 27.68
CA GLN A 117 13.86 21.02 27.11
C GLN A 117 13.35 20.01 28.15
N GLU A 118 13.54 20.23 29.45
CA GLU A 118 13.03 19.34 30.51
C GLU A 118 11.64 19.73 31.05
N LYS A 119 11.04 20.83 30.59
CA LYS A 119 9.63 21.11 30.89
C LYS A 119 8.77 20.59 29.74
N GLY A 120 8.05 19.49 29.99
CA GLY A 120 7.00 19.02 29.10
C GLY A 120 6.02 20.15 28.79
N PRO A 121 5.38 20.16 27.60
CA PRO A 121 4.62 21.31 27.16
C PRO A 121 3.37 21.48 28.04
N GLU A 122 3.41 22.44 28.96
CA GLU A 122 2.21 23.02 29.53
C GLU A 122 1.51 23.78 28.41
N THR A 123 0.25 23.39 28.22
CA THR A 123 -0.72 23.93 27.28
C THR A 123 -0.97 25.40 27.56
N ASP A 124 -0.35 26.27 26.77
CA ASP A 124 -0.88 27.59 26.46
C ASP A 124 -0.96 27.76 24.95
N LEU A 125 -2.18 27.96 24.48
CA LEU A 125 -2.55 28.11 23.08
C LEU A 125 -1.81 29.32 22.48
N GLN A 126 -0.85 29.04 21.60
CA GLN A 126 -0.16 30.08 20.83
C GLN A 126 -1.15 30.79 19.88
N PRO A 127 -1.18 32.13 19.84
CA PRO A 127 -1.99 32.88 18.89
C PRO A 127 -1.34 32.79 17.51
N GLY A 128 -1.99 32.09 16.59
CA GLY A 128 -1.45 31.77 15.26
C GLY A 128 -1.75 30.35 14.77
N LEU A 129 -2.46 29.54 15.57
CA LEU A 129 -2.99 28.26 15.12
C LEU A 129 -3.94 28.49 13.93
N HIS A 130 -3.53 28.09 12.73
CA HIS A 130 -4.45 27.92 11.62
C HIS A 130 -5.64 27.10 12.13
N SER A 131 -6.87 27.58 11.85
CA SER A 131 -8.08 26.84 12.19
C SER A 131 -7.91 25.40 11.74
N PHE A 132 -8.05 24.44 12.67
CA PHE A 132 -8.09 23.03 12.31
C PHE A 132 -9.15 22.88 11.21
N GLU A 133 -8.72 22.50 10.01
CA GLU A 133 -9.66 22.20 8.94
C GLU A 133 -10.64 21.15 9.47
N PRO A 134 -11.95 21.39 9.37
CA PRO A 134 -12.92 20.41 9.83
C PRO A 134 -12.67 19.09 9.07
N PRO A 135 -12.69 17.94 9.77
CA PRO A 135 -12.44 16.65 9.13
C PRO A 135 -13.41 16.45 7.97
N ASN A 136 -12.89 16.05 6.81
CA ASN A 136 -13.74 15.65 5.71
C ASN A 136 -14.48 14.36 6.08
N TYR A 137 -15.74 14.22 5.67
CA TYR A 137 -16.53 13.02 5.90
C TYR A 137 -16.83 12.33 4.56
N ASP A 138 -16.98 11.01 4.59
CA ASP A 138 -17.48 10.25 3.44
C ASP A 138 -19.02 10.31 3.33
N ASP A 139 -19.57 9.71 2.28
CA ASP A 139 -21.03 9.65 2.04
C ASP A 139 -21.82 8.93 3.16
N LEU A 140 -21.11 8.26 4.08
CA LEU A 140 -21.65 7.55 5.24
C LEU A 140 -21.40 8.32 6.55
N GLY A 141 -20.92 9.56 6.50
CA GLY A 141 -20.71 10.41 7.66
C GLY A 141 -19.52 10.00 8.54
N ARG A 142 -18.59 9.21 8.01
CA ARG A 142 -17.38 8.78 8.72
C ARG A 142 -16.23 9.73 8.37
N PRO A 143 -15.34 10.08 9.33
CA PRO A 143 -14.16 10.85 9.01
C PRO A 143 -13.38 10.15 7.88
N LYS A 144 -13.13 10.84 6.78
CA LYS A 144 -12.17 10.41 5.77
C LYS A 144 -10.81 10.41 6.45
N VAL A 145 -10.31 9.20 6.69
CA VAL A 145 -8.97 8.95 7.27
C VAL A 145 -7.90 8.84 6.17
N GLU A 146 -8.30 9.06 4.92
CA GLU A 146 -7.43 9.03 3.74
C GLU A 146 -6.79 10.41 3.53
N ALA A 147 -5.79 10.46 2.65
CA ALA A 147 -4.67 11.38 2.68
C ALA A 147 -5.03 12.86 2.40
N THR A 148 -5.81 13.49 3.26
CA THR A 148 -6.30 14.86 3.07
C THR A 148 -5.37 15.85 3.77
N GLY A 149 -4.23 16.14 3.13
CA GLY A 149 -3.39 17.24 3.57
C GLY A 149 -1.97 17.23 3.01
N SER A 150 -1.31 18.39 3.09
CA SER A 150 0.10 18.56 2.75
C SER A 150 1.06 17.72 3.62
N LEU A 151 0.56 16.99 4.62
CA LEU A 151 1.33 16.12 5.50
C LEU A 151 0.73 14.71 5.58
N ALA A 152 -0.09 14.33 4.61
CA ALA A 152 -0.65 12.99 4.56
C ALA A 152 0.16 12.09 3.61
N TYR A 153 0.24 10.80 3.94
CA TYR A 153 0.88 9.79 3.11
C TYR A 153 0.11 8.47 3.18
N VAL A 154 0.26 7.64 2.14
CA VAL A 154 -0.30 6.28 2.13
C VAL A 154 0.66 5.34 2.87
N GLY A 155 0.14 4.64 3.89
CA GLY A 155 0.89 3.66 4.67
C GLY A 155 0.56 2.21 4.30
N VAL A 156 -0.67 1.96 3.83
CA VAL A 156 -1.11 0.65 3.35
C VAL A 156 -1.97 0.81 2.10
N LEU A 157 -1.77 -0.08 1.13
CA LEU A 157 -2.56 -0.23 -0.08
C LEU A 157 -3.24 -1.60 -0.05
N TYR A 158 -4.54 -1.65 -0.30
CA TYR A 158 -5.29 -2.89 -0.39
C TYR A 158 -5.65 -3.16 -1.84
N PHE A 159 -4.97 -4.13 -2.47
CA PHE A 159 -5.21 -4.51 -3.86
C PHE A 159 -6.04 -5.77 -3.96
N LYS A 160 -7.03 -5.78 -4.85
CA LYS A 160 -7.70 -6.99 -5.30
C LYS A 160 -6.85 -7.68 -6.36
N LEU A 161 -6.46 -8.93 -6.13
CA LEU A 161 -5.74 -9.71 -7.13
C LEU A 161 -6.72 -10.35 -8.12
N SER A 162 -6.30 -10.48 -9.38
CA SER A 162 -6.94 -11.38 -10.34
C SER A 162 -6.94 -12.80 -9.80
N PRO A 163 -7.96 -13.63 -10.10
CA PRO A 163 -8.01 -15.02 -9.63
C PRO A 163 -6.73 -15.79 -9.96
N LEU A 164 -6.20 -16.51 -8.96
CA LEU A 164 -4.93 -17.23 -9.08
C LEU A 164 -5.16 -18.74 -9.11
N ASP A 165 -4.44 -19.44 -9.99
CA ASP A 165 -4.40 -20.90 -9.97
C ASP A 165 -3.46 -21.39 -8.86
N SER A 166 -4.04 -21.87 -7.77
CA SER A 166 -3.28 -22.39 -6.63
C SER A 166 -2.44 -23.63 -6.97
N LYS A 167 -2.83 -24.40 -8.00
CA LYS A 167 -2.05 -25.58 -8.43
C LYS A 167 -0.75 -25.14 -9.11
N ALA A 168 -0.82 -24.13 -9.97
CA ALA A 168 0.36 -23.56 -10.63
C ALA A 168 1.36 -22.97 -9.62
N LEU A 169 0.85 -22.46 -8.49
CA LEU A 169 1.66 -21.89 -7.40
C LEU A 169 2.13 -22.92 -6.37
N GLY A 170 1.71 -24.19 -6.47
CA GLY A 170 2.12 -25.25 -5.55
C GLY A 170 1.60 -25.07 -4.11
N ILE A 171 0.54 -24.28 -3.90
CA ILE A 171 0.01 -23.94 -2.58
C ILE A 171 -1.33 -24.65 -2.34
N PRO A 172 -1.54 -25.31 -1.18
CA PRO A 172 -2.75 -26.09 -0.91
C PRO A 172 -3.89 -25.23 -0.34
N LEU A 173 -4.06 -24.02 -0.85
CA LEU A 173 -5.10 -23.05 -0.48
C LEU A 173 -5.89 -22.64 -1.71
N ASP A 174 -7.15 -22.26 -1.53
CA ASP A 174 -7.92 -21.59 -2.58
C ASP A 174 -7.51 -20.10 -2.64
N LEU A 175 -7.01 -19.68 -3.80
CA LEU A 175 -6.52 -18.32 -4.08
C LEU A 175 -7.37 -17.57 -5.12
N SER A 176 -8.59 -18.04 -5.39
CA SER A 176 -9.49 -17.47 -6.41
C SER A 176 -9.92 -16.02 -6.14
N ASP A 177 -9.80 -15.54 -4.91
CA ASP A 177 -10.43 -14.30 -4.47
C ASP A 177 -9.58 -13.60 -3.37
N VAL A 178 -8.28 -13.49 -3.62
CA VAL A 178 -7.30 -12.95 -2.66
C VAL A 178 -7.19 -11.42 -2.76
N GLN A 179 -6.93 -10.79 -1.63
CA GLN A 179 -6.49 -9.40 -1.53
C GLN A 179 -5.01 -9.34 -1.12
N LEU A 180 -4.24 -8.43 -1.69
CA LEU A 180 -2.90 -8.07 -1.22
C LEU A 180 -3.00 -6.84 -0.32
N GLY A 181 -2.70 -7.01 0.97
CA GLY A 181 -2.49 -5.91 1.92
C GLY A 181 -1.03 -5.48 1.91
N ALA A 182 -0.71 -4.52 1.06
CA ALA A 182 0.64 -4.02 0.82
C ALA A 182 0.98 -2.87 1.78
N ARG A 183 1.89 -3.11 2.72
CA ARG A 183 2.39 -2.11 3.66
C ARG A 183 3.58 -1.37 3.06
N LEU A 184 3.51 -0.04 3.12
CA LEU A 184 4.58 0.86 2.72
C LEU A 184 5.40 1.22 3.96
N ALA A 185 6.41 0.41 4.26
CA ALA A 185 7.33 0.61 5.38
C ALA A 185 8.77 0.70 4.84
N PRO A 186 9.15 1.86 4.27
CA PRO A 186 10.39 1.97 3.50
C PRO A 186 11.60 1.76 4.40
N THR A 187 12.43 0.79 4.05
CA THR A 187 13.72 0.50 4.71
C THR A 187 14.91 0.95 3.88
N ASP A 188 14.67 1.38 2.64
CA ASP A 188 15.67 1.79 1.66
C ASP A 188 15.14 2.98 0.83
N ASP A 189 16.02 3.61 0.06
CA ASP A 189 15.71 4.82 -0.69
C ASP A 189 14.69 4.57 -1.81
N LEU A 190 14.81 3.44 -2.52
CA LEU A 190 13.87 3.07 -3.58
C LEU A 190 12.45 2.85 -3.03
N ALA A 191 12.33 2.13 -1.90
CA ALA A 191 11.04 1.92 -1.25
C ALA A 191 10.42 3.24 -0.77
N ARG A 192 11.24 4.22 -0.37
CA ARG A 192 10.78 5.56 0.01
C ARG A 192 10.25 6.33 -1.19
N ASP A 193 10.99 6.32 -2.30
CA ASP A 193 10.56 6.97 -3.54
C ASP A 193 9.26 6.34 -4.06
N LEU A 194 9.15 5.02 -4.02
CA LEU A 194 7.91 4.32 -4.38
C LEU A 194 6.75 4.69 -3.46
N GLN A 195 6.97 4.83 -2.15
CA GLN A 195 5.91 5.27 -1.23
C GLN A 195 5.39 6.68 -1.58
N LEU A 196 6.28 7.59 -1.95
CA LEU A 196 5.89 8.92 -2.44
C LEU A 196 5.06 8.82 -3.71
N LEU A 197 5.56 8.10 -4.71
CA LEU A 197 4.88 7.95 -6.00
C LEU A 197 3.51 7.30 -5.85
N PHE A 198 3.38 6.28 -4.99
CA PHE A 198 2.07 5.71 -4.66
C PHE A 198 1.15 6.73 -4.00
N SER A 199 1.67 7.54 -3.07
CA SER A 199 0.88 8.58 -2.40
C SER A 199 0.41 9.65 -3.37
N ASP A 200 1.27 10.11 -4.28
CA ASP A 200 0.95 11.12 -5.29
C ASP A 200 -0.12 10.62 -6.28
N VAL A 201 0.01 9.37 -6.74
CA VAL A 201 -1.00 8.75 -7.61
C VAL A 201 -2.35 8.63 -6.89
N VAL A 202 -2.35 8.17 -5.64
CA VAL A 202 -3.59 8.04 -4.85
C VAL A 202 -4.23 9.41 -4.63
N LEU A 203 -3.45 10.42 -4.24
CA LEU A 203 -3.94 11.77 -4.02
C LEU A 203 -4.56 12.37 -5.30
N ALA A 204 -3.93 12.16 -6.45
CA ALA A 204 -4.46 12.61 -7.74
C ALA A 204 -5.77 11.89 -8.10
N LEU A 205 -5.90 10.60 -7.81
CA LEU A 205 -7.14 9.84 -8.00
C LEU A 205 -8.26 10.31 -7.06
N GLU A 206 -7.95 10.56 -5.78
CA GLU A 206 -8.91 11.04 -4.78
C GLU A 206 -9.43 12.45 -5.11
N ASN A 207 -8.53 13.33 -5.55
CA ASN A 207 -8.88 14.70 -5.95
C ASN A 207 -9.58 14.77 -7.32
N LYS A 208 -9.76 13.62 -8.00
CA LYS A 208 -10.31 13.53 -9.35
C LYS A 208 -9.61 14.47 -10.33
N THR A 209 -8.31 14.65 -10.16
CA THR A 209 -7.51 15.47 -11.08
C THR A 209 -7.09 14.60 -12.25
N ASP A 210 -7.30 15.09 -13.47
CA ASP A 210 -6.83 14.42 -14.69
C ASP A 210 -5.29 14.35 -14.77
N ASP A 211 -4.57 15.06 -13.90
CA ASP A 211 -3.11 15.17 -13.85
C ASP A 211 -2.40 14.01 -13.11
N THR A 212 -2.91 12.78 -13.26
CA THR A 212 -2.23 11.57 -12.72
C THR A 212 -1.01 11.17 -13.54
N SER A 213 -0.87 11.72 -14.76
CA SER A 213 0.09 11.27 -15.77
C SER A 213 1.56 11.34 -15.34
N PRO A 214 2.06 12.43 -14.70
CA PRO A 214 3.46 12.53 -14.31
C PRO A 214 3.85 11.53 -13.22
N ALA A 215 3.03 11.42 -12.17
CA ALA A 215 3.29 10.49 -11.05
C ALA A 215 3.19 9.03 -11.51
N LEU A 216 2.22 8.71 -12.38
CA LEU A 216 2.09 7.37 -12.97
C LEU A 216 3.28 7.01 -13.86
N ALA A 217 3.80 7.96 -14.64
CA ALA A 217 4.99 7.74 -15.47
C ALA A 217 6.23 7.47 -14.62
N ALA A 218 6.45 8.29 -13.58
CA ALA A 218 7.55 8.09 -12.63
C ALA A 218 7.44 6.75 -11.88
N LEU A 219 6.23 6.36 -11.47
CA LEU A 219 5.98 5.05 -10.87
C LEU A 219 6.36 3.91 -11.82
N ASN A 220 5.96 3.98 -13.09
CA ASN A 220 6.34 2.95 -14.07
C ASN A 220 7.86 2.86 -14.30
N ILE A 221 8.57 3.98 -14.25
CA ILE A 221 10.04 3.98 -14.32
C ILE A 221 10.62 3.26 -13.11
N ALA A 222 10.21 3.66 -11.89
CA ALA A 222 10.72 3.09 -10.64
C ALA A 222 10.42 1.59 -10.49
N LEU A 223 9.33 1.09 -11.09
CA LEU A 223 9.00 -0.34 -11.08
C LEU A 223 9.88 -1.20 -12.01
N ARG A 224 10.49 -0.59 -13.04
CA ARG A 224 11.23 -1.31 -14.09
C ARG A 224 12.73 -1.40 -13.85
N VAL A 225 13.31 -0.38 -13.22
CA VAL A 225 14.73 -0.34 -12.80
C VAL A 225 15.00 -1.43 -11.77
#